data_AF-A0A6J5FP26-F1
#
_entry.id   AF-A0A6J5FP26-F1
#
_cell.length_a   1.000
_cell.length_b   1.000
_cell.length_c   1.000
_cell.angle_alpha   90.00
_cell.angle_beta   90.00
_cell.angle_gamma   90.00
#
_symmetry.space_group_name_H-M   'P 1'
#
loop_
_entity.id
_entity.type
_entity.pdbx_description
1 polymer ?
#
loop_
_entity_poly.entity_id
_entity_poly.type
_entity_poly.pdbx_seq_one_letter_code
_entity_poly.pdbx_strand_id
1 'polypeptide(L)'
;MAKAHGYPGFPNQLQAATFDARLTLMLFAHMPIAPAEAARGGVWSFLACVVLPDVVRWRFGSVDSATSLERYLSGRRNTFQRLWWRAFYLGTRPHASYSVEQLVHALGEDELVQVTERPSLAGIEGLAAAVAAGMLDARIKYQGLARRHLMREAQKRLLRLSSFVSLESISAESLDQHVAQIFEKVAESFATT
;
A
#
# COMPACT_ATOMS: atom_id res chain seq x y z
N MET A 1 3.72 9.26 -18.70
CA MET A 1 2.93 8.95 -17.47
C MET A 1 2.56 10.19 -16.66
N ALA A 2 3.53 11.01 -16.21
CA ALA A 2 3.26 12.17 -15.34
C ALA A 2 2.28 13.20 -15.93
N LYS A 3 2.46 13.61 -17.19
CA LYS A 3 1.54 14.55 -17.89
C LYS A 3 0.09 14.09 -17.92
N ALA A 4 -0.13 12.78 -18.12
CA ALA A 4 -1.47 12.20 -18.14
C ALA A 4 -2.19 12.27 -16.77
N HIS A 5 -1.46 12.57 -15.70
CA HIS A 5 -1.99 12.72 -14.34
C HIS A 5 -1.91 14.18 -13.84
N GLY A 6 -1.76 15.15 -14.74
CA GLY A 6 -1.82 16.58 -14.41
C GLY A 6 -0.49 17.25 -14.06
N TYR A 7 0.65 16.54 -14.11
CA TYR A 7 1.97 17.14 -13.87
C TYR A 7 2.53 17.83 -15.13
N PRO A 8 3.27 18.95 -15.00
CA PRO A 8 3.81 19.54 -13.77
C PRO A 8 2.86 20.48 -13.01
N GLY A 9 1.57 20.55 -13.39
CA GLY A 9 0.56 21.29 -12.64
C GLY A 9 0.24 20.66 -11.28
N PHE A 10 -0.81 21.15 -10.61
CA PHE A 10 -1.24 20.68 -9.29
C PHE A 10 -2.45 19.76 -9.43
N PRO A 11 -2.25 18.44 -9.54
CA PRO A 11 -3.36 17.51 -9.65
C PRO A 11 -4.18 17.44 -8.37
N ASN A 12 -5.45 17.06 -8.53
CA ASN A 12 -6.29 16.73 -7.38
C ASN A 12 -5.83 15.42 -6.70
N GLN A 13 -6.39 15.13 -5.53
CA GLN A 13 -6.00 13.97 -4.73
C GLN A 13 -6.18 12.63 -5.48
N LEU A 14 -7.21 12.49 -6.32
CA LEU A 14 -7.49 11.28 -7.08
C LEU A 14 -6.44 11.06 -8.19
N GLN A 15 -6.08 12.13 -8.90
CA GLN A 15 -5.03 12.09 -9.93
C GLN A 15 -3.67 11.73 -9.32
N ALA A 16 -3.33 12.33 -8.16
CA ALA A 16 -2.10 12.02 -7.43
C ALA A 16 -2.07 10.56 -6.92
N ALA A 17 -3.19 10.05 -6.40
CA ALA A 17 -3.29 8.65 -5.97
C ALA A 17 -3.17 7.67 -7.14
N THR A 18 -3.80 7.97 -8.28
CA THR A 18 -3.69 7.15 -9.50
C THR A 18 -2.26 7.15 -10.04
N PHE A 19 -1.59 8.30 -10.01
CA PHE A 19 -0.19 8.41 -10.37
C PHE A 19 0.70 7.54 -9.48
N ASP A 20 0.51 7.60 -8.15
CA ASP A 20 1.26 6.79 -7.20
C ASP A 20 1.08 5.29 -7.43
N ALA A 21 -0.15 4.84 -7.72
CA ALA A 21 -0.44 3.45 -8.01
C ALA A 21 0.29 2.98 -9.28
N ARG A 22 0.26 3.77 -10.36
CA ARG A 22 1.01 3.43 -11.59
C ARG A 22 2.52 3.45 -11.37
N LEU A 23 3.02 4.43 -10.62
CA LEU A 23 4.44 4.53 -10.29
C LEU A 23 4.90 3.36 -9.41
N THR A 24 4.05 2.88 -8.50
CA THR A 24 4.28 1.67 -7.68
C THR A 24 4.52 0.45 -8.56
N LEU A 25 3.63 0.20 -9.52
CA LEU A 25 3.74 -0.93 -10.45
C LEU A 25 4.96 -0.79 -11.37
N MET A 26 5.21 0.41 -11.88
CA MET A 26 6.35 0.69 -12.75
C MET A 26 7.69 0.49 -12.02
N LEU A 27 7.84 1.04 -10.81
CA LEU A 27 9.04 0.87 -10.00
C LEU A 27 9.32 -0.60 -9.72
N PHE A 28 8.29 -1.38 -9.39
CA PHE A 28 8.48 -2.80 -9.09
C PHE A 28 8.88 -3.59 -10.35
N ALA A 29 8.27 -3.31 -11.50
CA ALA A 29 8.58 -3.99 -12.75
C ALA A 29 9.97 -3.64 -13.31
N HIS A 30 10.40 -2.39 -13.18
CA HIS A 30 11.65 -1.91 -13.76
C HIS A 30 12.83 -1.86 -12.78
N MET A 31 12.59 -2.10 -11.50
CA MET A 31 13.61 -2.10 -10.45
C MET A 31 13.59 -3.45 -9.71
N PRO A 32 14.02 -4.55 -10.37
CA PRO A 32 14.09 -5.90 -9.78
C PRO A 32 15.30 -6.00 -8.86
N ILE A 33 15.33 -5.17 -7.82
CA ILE A 33 16.39 -5.14 -6.82
C ILE A 33 16.03 -6.09 -5.67
N ALA A 34 17.05 -6.75 -5.11
CA ALA A 34 16.85 -7.58 -3.94
C ALA A 34 16.38 -6.74 -2.73
N PRO A 35 15.55 -7.28 -1.81
CA PRO A 35 15.09 -6.56 -0.62
C PRO A 35 16.24 -6.01 0.25
N ALA A 36 17.38 -6.72 0.29
CA ALA A 36 18.58 -6.27 0.97
C ALA A 36 19.15 -4.97 0.38
N GLU A 37 19.17 -4.83 -0.94
CA GLU A 37 19.59 -3.61 -1.63
C GLU A 37 18.53 -2.52 -1.52
N ALA A 38 17.24 -2.89 -1.60
CA ALA A 38 16.12 -1.99 -1.36
C ALA A 38 16.08 -1.43 0.07
N ALA A 39 16.70 -2.09 1.04
CA ALA A 39 16.83 -1.57 2.40
C ALA A 39 17.89 -0.46 2.51
N ARG A 40 18.81 -0.34 1.53
CA ARG A 40 19.86 0.68 1.54
C ARG A 40 19.27 2.03 1.16
N GLY A 41 19.21 2.94 2.12
CA GLY A 41 18.64 4.28 1.94
C GLY A 41 19.21 5.06 0.74
N GLY A 42 20.50 4.89 0.45
CA GLY A 42 21.18 5.57 -0.66
C GLY A 42 20.54 5.36 -2.03
N VAL A 43 19.95 4.19 -2.30
CA VAL A 43 19.23 3.90 -3.56
C VAL A 43 18.09 4.90 -3.76
N TRP A 44 17.31 5.13 -2.71
CA TRP A 44 16.12 5.98 -2.75
C TRP A 44 16.45 7.46 -2.75
N SER A 45 17.48 7.85 -1.99
CA SER A 45 17.98 9.23 -2.02
C SER A 45 18.59 9.57 -3.37
N PHE A 46 19.31 8.64 -4.00
CA PHE A 46 19.83 8.84 -5.36
C PHE A 46 18.70 9.02 -6.37
N LEU A 47 17.70 8.15 -6.34
CA LEU A 47 16.55 8.25 -7.24
C LEU A 47 15.78 9.57 -7.04
N ALA A 48 15.60 9.99 -5.79
CA ALA A 48 14.84 11.19 -5.43
C ALA A 48 15.59 12.51 -5.60
N CYS A 49 16.91 12.54 -5.40
CA CYS A 49 17.71 13.77 -5.48
C CYS A 49 18.38 13.96 -6.84
N VAL A 50 18.70 12.88 -7.56
CA VAL A 50 19.55 12.93 -8.76
C VAL A 50 18.77 12.54 -10.01
N VAL A 51 18.08 11.40 -9.98
CA VAL A 51 17.48 10.84 -11.20
C VAL A 51 16.13 11.49 -11.51
N LEU A 52 15.26 11.63 -10.52
CA LEU A 52 13.87 12.11 -10.68
C LEU A 52 13.47 13.17 -9.63
N PRO A 53 14.27 14.23 -9.39
CA PRO A 53 13.94 15.26 -8.39
C PRO A 53 12.71 16.10 -8.77
N ASP A 54 12.48 16.28 -10.07
CA ASP A 54 11.30 16.92 -10.63
C ASP A 54 10.01 16.16 -10.27
N VAL A 55 10.01 14.83 -10.35
CA VAL A 55 8.85 14.00 -9.96
C VAL A 55 8.52 14.19 -8.48
N VAL A 56 9.53 14.28 -7.61
CA VAL A 56 9.33 14.55 -6.17
C VAL A 56 8.71 15.93 -5.97
N ARG A 57 9.25 16.96 -6.65
CA ARG A 57 8.76 18.33 -6.58
C ARG A 57 7.33 18.46 -7.10
N TRP A 58 7.01 17.81 -8.22
CA TRP A 58 5.67 17.79 -8.80
C TRP A 58 4.68 17.10 -7.87
N ARG A 59 5.06 15.94 -7.30
CA ARG A 59 4.15 15.13 -6.48
C ARG A 59 3.79 15.78 -5.14
N PHE A 60 4.74 16.48 -4.50
CA PHE A 60 4.61 16.89 -3.10
C PHE A 60 4.87 18.36 -2.82
N GLY A 61 5.25 19.16 -3.81
CA GLY A 61 5.37 20.60 -3.62
C GLY A 61 4.09 21.34 -4.03
N SER A 62 4.03 22.62 -3.68
CA SER A 62 2.95 23.54 -4.09
C SER A 62 3.55 24.79 -4.75
N VAL A 63 2.75 25.78 -5.15
CA VAL A 63 3.28 27.10 -5.57
C VAL A 63 3.98 27.77 -4.39
N ASP A 64 3.38 27.68 -3.20
CA ASP A 64 3.71 28.50 -2.05
C ASP A 64 4.60 27.82 -1.02
N SER A 65 4.88 26.51 -1.19
CA SER A 65 5.67 25.74 -0.25
C SER A 65 6.71 24.85 -0.92
N ALA A 66 7.89 24.83 -0.30
CA ALA A 66 8.94 23.89 -0.63
C ALA A 66 8.48 22.46 -0.33
N THR A 67 8.91 21.52 -1.17
CA THR A 67 8.71 20.11 -0.91
C THR A 67 9.54 19.69 0.31
N SER A 68 8.89 19.02 1.27
CA SER A 68 9.57 18.53 2.48
C SER A 68 10.77 17.65 2.14
N LEU A 69 11.88 17.86 2.86
CA LEU A 69 13.13 17.13 2.68
C LEU A 69 12.97 15.61 2.83
N GLU A 70 12.03 15.16 3.67
CA GLU A 70 11.73 13.72 3.87
C GLU A 70 11.19 13.03 2.61
N ARG A 71 10.73 13.78 1.61
CA ARG A 71 10.31 13.23 0.31
C ARG A 71 11.50 12.90 -0.61
N TYR A 72 12.65 13.50 -0.33
CA TYR A 72 13.91 13.29 -1.03
C TYR A 72 14.84 12.32 -0.30
N LEU A 73 14.99 12.48 1.00
CA LEU A 73 15.84 11.60 1.80
C LEU A 73 15.22 10.23 1.99
N SER A 74 16.06 9.22 2.23
CA SER A 74 15.59 7.85 2.49
C SER A 74 14.73 7.78 3.76
N GLY A 75 13.78 6.86 3.76
CA GLY A 75 12.89 6.61 4.88
C GLY A 75 11.47 6.32 4.39
N ARG A 76 10.57 6.07 5.33
CA ARG A 76 9.17 5.68 5.05
C ARG A 76 8.39 6.73 4.26
N ARG A 77 8.82 8.00 4.33
CA ARG A 77 8.20 9.12 3.63
C ARG A 77 8.84 9.43 2.28
N ASN A 78 9.96 8.78 1.92
CA ASN A 78 10.60 8.96 0.64
C ASN A 78 9.63 8.62 -0.50
N THR A 79 9.65 9.43 -1.55
CA THR A 79 8.68 9.35 -2.66
C THR A 79 8.66 7.97 -3.32
N PHE A 80 9.82 7.39 -3.58
CA PHE A 80 9.94 6.16 -4.35
C PHE A 80 10.07 4.93 -3.46
N GLN A 81 10.79 5.03 -2.34
CA GLN A 81 10.97 3.93 -1.40
C GLN A 81 9.63 3.38 -0.93
N ARG A 82 8.71 4.25 -0.51
CA ARG A 82 7.39 3.82 -0.02
C ARG A 82 6.62 3.04 -1.09
N LEU A 83 6.72 3.46 -2.35
CA LEU A 83 5.98 2.87 -3.46
C LEU A 83 6.55 1.50 -3.81
N TRP A 84 7.88 1.39 -3.90
CA TRP A 84 8.52 0.11 -4.15
C TRP A 84 8.22 -0.91 -3.04
N TRP A 85 8.32 -0.51 -1.77
CA TRP A 85 8.00 -1.41 -0.65
C TRP A 85 6.54 -1.82 -0.63
N ARG A 86 5.60 -0.95 -1.01
CA ARG A 86 4.18 -1.32 -1.15
C ARG A 86 3.97 -2.39 -2.22
N ALA A 87 4.55 -2.21 -3.40
CA ALA A 87 4.49 -3.24 -4.44
C ALA A 87 5.13 -4.55 -3.98
N PHE A 88 6.28 -4.47 -3.30
CA PHE A 88 6.95 -5.63 -2.72
C PHE A 88 6.00 -6.37 -1.76
N TYR A 89 5.50 -5.73 -0.70
CA TYR A 89 4.64 -6.42 0.26
C TYR A 89 3.33 -6.96 -0.32
N LEU A 90 2.79 -6.32 -1.36
CA LEU A 90 1.60 -6.79 -2.08
C LEU A 90 1.91 -7.89 -3.11
N GLY A 91 3.17 -8.06 -3.50
CA GLY A 91 3.59 -8.93 -4.61
C GLY A 91 4.55 -10.06 -4.25
N THR A 92 5.25 -10.00 -3.11
CA THR A 92 6.24 -11.02 -2.68
C THR A 92 5.61 -12.40 -2.58
N ARG A 93 4.38 -12.47 -2.05
CA ARG A 93 3.52 -13.65 -2.14
C ARG A 93 2.33 -13.32 -3.04
N PRO A 94 2.28 -13.83 -4.29
CA PRO A 94 1.11 -13.67 -5.15
C PRO A 94 -0.14 -14.20 -4.46
N HIS A 95 -1.21 -13.41 -4.50
CA HIS A 95 -2.51 -13.86 -4.03
C HIS A 95 -3.19 -14.71 -5.10
N ALA A 96 -3.92 -15.76 -4.71
CA ALA A 96 -4.52 -16.71 -5.65
C ALA A 96 -5.53 -16.04 -6.62
N SER A 97 -6.30 -15.08 -6.11
CA SER A 97 -7.43 -14.49 -6.86
C SER A 97 -7.13 -13.14 -7.52
N TYR A 98 -6.02 -12.47 -7.18
CA TYR A 98 -5.82 -11.06 -7.52
C TYR A 98 -4.37 -10.75 -7.92
N SER A 99 -4.23 -9.95 -8.98
CA SER A 99 -2.93 -9.41 -9.38
C SER A 99 -2.48 -8.28 -8.45
N VAL A 100 -1.16 -8.03 -8.41
CA VAL A 100 -0.59 -6.89 -7.64
C VAL A 100 -1.21 -5.55 -8.05
N GLU A 101 -1.53 -5.37 -9.34
CA GLU A 101 -2.23 -4.19 -9.83
C GLU A 101 -3.59 -4.01 -9.16
N GLN A 102 -4.40 -5.07 -9.11
CA GLN A 102 -5.70 -5.01 -8.45
C GLN A 102 -5.56 -4.71 -6.95
N LEU A 103 -4.57 -5.30 -6.29
CA LEU A 103 -4.33 -5.10 -4.85
C LEU A 103 -3.84 -3.68 -4.52
N VAL A 104 -2.96 -3.10 -5.34
CA VAL A 104 -2.50 -1.71 -5.20
C VAL A 104 -3.68 -0.73 -5.31
N HIS A 105 -4.64 -1.01 -6.20
CA HIS A 105 -5.82 -0.17 -6.38
C HIS A 105 -6.93 -0.41 -5.34
N ALA A 106 -6.91 -1.52 -4.61
CA ALA A 106 -7.89 -1.84 -3.58
C ALA A 106 -7.79 -0.91 -2.36
N LEU A 107 -6.57 -0.47 -2.02
CA LEU A 107 -6.25 0.30 -0.83
C LEU A 107 -5.97 1.78 -1.17
N GLY A 108 -6.38 2.69 -0.28
CA GLY A 108 -5.96 4.09 -0.33
C GLY A 108 -4.64 4.30 0.43
N GLU A 109 -4.16 5.55 0.44
CA GLU A 109 -2.90 5.92 1.09
C GLU A 109 -2.89 5.53 2.58
N ASP A 110 -3.94 5.90 3.32
CA ASP A 110 -4.04 5.62 4.75
C ASP A 110 -4.04 4.12 5.03
N GLU A 111 -4.76 3.34 4.23
CA GLU A 111 -4.81 1.88 4.37
C GLU A 111 -3.47 1.23 4.03
N LEU A 112 -2.80 1.67 2.97
CA LEU A 112 -1.46 1.20 2.60
C LEU A 112 -0.46 1.47 3.73
N VAL A 113 -0.46 2.66 4.31
CA VAL A 113 0.42 2.99 5.46
C VAL A 113 0.19 2.03 6.62
N GLN A 114 -1.06 1.73 6.95
CA GLN A 114 -1.40 0.89 8.09
C GLN A 114 -0.95 -0.57 7.93
N VAL A 115 -0.86 -1.06 6.69
CA VAL A 115 -0.56 -2.46 6.39
C VAL A 115 0.91 -2.67 6.00
N THR A 116 1.48 -1.74 5.25
CA THR A 116 2.83 -1.87 4.65
C THR A 116 3.93 -1.17 5.42
N GLU A 117 3.58 -0.26 6.34
CA GLU A 117 4.59 0.52 7.05
C GLU A 117 4.60 0.23 8.57
N ARG A 118 3.64 -0.53 9.10
CA ARG A 118 3.67 -0.93 10.53
C ARG A 118 4.65 -2.10 10.72
N PRO A 119 5.70 -1.96 11.56
CA PRO A 119 6.72 -3.01 11.71
C PRO A 119 6.13 -4.37 12.07
N SER A 120 5.12 -4.40 12.95
CA SER A 120 4.46 -5.63 13.41
C SER A 120 3.58 -6.33 12.36
N LEU A 121 3.35 -5.70 11.19
CA LEU A 121 2.49 -6.25 10.13
C LEU A 121 3.24 -6.38 8.80
N ALA A 122 4.08 -5.40 8.46
CA ALA A 122 4.79 -5.34 7.19
C ALA A 122 5.77 -6.50 7.00
N GLY A 123 6.32 -7.05 8.09
CA GLY A 123 7.21 -8.22 8.05
C GLY A 123 6.51 -9.56 7.79
N ILE A 124 5.18 -9.61 7.88
CA ILE A 124 4.41 -10.84 7.74
C ILE A 124 4.14 -11.10 6.26
N GLU A 125 4.75 -12.15 5.72
CA GLU A 125 4.69 -12.45 4.30
C GLU A 125 3.26 -12.64 3.77
N GLY A 126 2.89 -11.83 2.78
CA GLY A 126 1.58 -11.86 2.12
C GLY A 126 0.40 -11.39 2.97
N LEU A 127 0.60 -10.94 4.21
CA LEU A 127 -0.48 -10.33 5.00
C LEU A 127 -1.04 -9.09 4.28
N ALA A 128 -0.16 -8.27 3.68
CA ALA A 128 -0.60 -7.08 2.96
C ALA A 128 -1.50 -7.42 1.77
N ALA A 129 -1.12 -8.44 1.00
CA ALA A 129 -1.91 -8.94 -0.11
C ALA A 129 -3.26 -9.50 0.35
N ALA A 130 -3.28 -10.31 1.42
CA ALA A 130 -4.51 -10.85 2.00
C ALA A 130 -5.47 -9.75 2.49
N VAL A 131 -4.93 -8.70 3.13
CA VAL A 131 -5.74 -7.55 3.60
C VAL A 131 -6.32 -6.77 2.44
N ALA A 132 -5.54 -6.54 1.38
CA ALA A 132 -6.02 -5.90 0.16
C ALA A 132 -7.10 -6.74 -0.55
N ALA A 133 -6.92 -8.07 -0.61
CA ALA A 133 -7.89 -9.00 -1.17
C ALA A 133 -9.21 -9.00 -0.38
N GLY A 134 -9.16 -9.15 0.94
CA GLY A 134 -10.36 -9.10 1.79
C GLY A 134 -11.10 -7.76 1.71
N MET A 135 -10.39 -6.64 1.58
CA MET A 135 -10.99 -5.34 1.31
C MET A 135 -11.72 -5.32 -0.04
N LEU A 136 -11.13 -5.89 -1.08
CA LEU A 136 -11.70 -5.93 -2.42
C LEU A 136 -12.96 -6.82 -2.45
N ASP A 137 -12.88 -8.03 -1.90
CA ASP A 137 -14.01 -8.97 -1.78
C ASP A 137 -15.20 -8.35 -1.06
N ALA A 138 -14.94 -7.76 0.11
CA ALA A 138 -15.99 -7.10 0.90
C ALA A 138 -16.64 -5.94 0.15
N ARG A 139 -15.88 -5.16 -0.62
CA ARG A 139 -16.44 -4.04 -1.41
C ARG A 139 -17.21 -4.50 -2.65
N ILE A 140 -16.82 -5.63 -3.24
CA ILE A 140 -17.56 -6.23 -4.36
C ILE A 140 -18.90 -6.77 -3.85
N LYS A 141 -18.88 -7.47 -2.72
CA LYS A 141 -20.05 -8.12 -2.14
C LYS A 141 -21.01 -7.14 -1.44
N TYR A 142 -20.49 -6.17 -0.71
CA TYR A 142 -21.27 -5.22 0.09
C TYR A 142 -21.09 -3.79 -0.45
N GLN A 143 -22.11 -3.32 -1.17
CA GLN A 143 -22.11 -1.96 -1.74
C GLN A 143 -22.33 -0.89 -0.66
N GLY A 144 -21.80 0.31 -0.88
CA GLY A 144 -22.01 1.46 0.02
C GLY A 144 -21.13 1.50 1.27
N LEU A 145 -20.32 0.46 1.55
CA LEU A 145 -19.41 0.46 2.68
C LEU A 145 -18.23 1.43 2.48
N ALA A 146 -18.03 2.33 3.44
CA ALA A 146 -16.86 3.20 3.42
C ALA A 146 -15.59 2.42 3.77
N ARG A 147 -14.60 2.46 2.86
CA ARG A 147 -13.29 1.78 3.01
C ARG A 147 -12.66 1.97 4.38
N ARG A 148 -12.67 3.21 4.88
CA ARG A 148 -12.07 3.58 6.17
C ARG A 148 -12.70 2.86 7.35
N HIS A 149 -14.03 2.70 7.37
CA HIS A 149 -14.74 2.01 8.45
C HIS A 149 -14.43 0.51 8.42
N LEU A 150 -14.49 -0.09 7.23
CA LEU A 150 -14.16 -1.50 7.02
C LEU A 150 -12.71 -1.81 7.44
N MET A 151 -11.73 -1.03 6.98
CA MET A 151 -10.32 -1.23 7.36
C MET A 151 -10.11 -1.08 8.86
N ARG A 152 -10.70 -0.04 9.47
CA ARG A 152 -10.52 0.23 10.90
C ARG A 152 -11.03 -0.92 11.76
N GLU A 153 -12.23 -1.44 11.47
CA GLU A 153 -12.79 -2.56 12.24
C GLU A 153 -12.09 -3.89 11.93
N ALA A 154 -11.71 -4.13 10.66
CA ALA A 154 -10.91 -5.30 10.29
C ALA A 154 -9.57 -5.32 11.03
N GLN A 155 -8.87 -4.18 11.12
CA GLN A 155 -7.61 -4.10 11.85
C GLN A 155 -7.73 -4.39 13.33
N LYS A 156 -8.78 -3.91 14.00
CA LYS A 156 -9.01 -4.26 15.41
C LYS A 156 -9.16 -5.76 15.59
N ARG A 157 -9.89 -6.43 14.69
CA ARG A 157 -10.09 -7.88 14.75
C ARG A 157 -8.82 -8.65 14.41
N LEU A 158 -8.03 -8.18 13.44
CA LEU A 158 -6.73 -8.75 13.10
C LEU A 158 -5.74 -8.62 14.25
N LEU A 159 -5.66 -7.44 14.89
CA LEU A 159 -4.84 -7.23 16.08
C LEU A 159 -5.26 -8.16 17.23
N ARG A 160 -6.57 -8.30 17.47
CA ARG A 160 -7.08 -9.24 18.46
C ARG A 160 -6.71 -10.69 18.13
N LEU A 161 -6.80 -11.10 16.86
CA LEU A 161 -6.39 -12.43 16.42
C LEU A 161 -4.89 -12.67 16.64
N SER A 162 -4.05 -11.67 16.36
CA SER A 162 -2.60 -11.77 16.54
C SER A 162 -2.17 -12.02 17.99
N SER A 163 -3.03 -11.77 18.99
CA SER A 163 -2.76 -12.12 20.39
C SER A 163 -2.90 -13.62 20.68
N PHE A 164 -3.58 -14.37 19.82
CA PHE A 164 -3.82 -15.82 20.00
C PHE A 164 -3.12 -16.66 18.93
N VAL A 165 -2.82 -16.07 17.77
CA VAL A 165 -2.23 -16.75 16.62
C VAL A 165 -0.99 -16.01 16.16
N SER A 166 0.13 -16.74 16.08
CA SER A 166 1.34 -16.24 15.40
C SER A 166 1.09 -16.22 13.89
N LEU A 167 0.72 -15.05 13.36
CA LEU A 167 0.43 -14.87 11.93
C LEU A 167 1.64 -15.16 11.02
N GLU A 168 2.86 -15.08 11.57
CA GLU A 168 4.11 -15.42 10.89
C GLU A 168 4.34 -16.93 10.76
N SER A 169 3.63 -17.75 11.55
CA SER A 169 3.87 -19.19 11.66
C SER A 169 2.75 -20.05 11.07
N ILE A 170 1.63 -19.44 10.69
CA ILE A 170 0.51 -20.14 10.05
C ILE A 170 0.76 -20.32 8.54
N SER A 171 0.05 -21.27 7.92
CA SER A 171 0.13 -21.44 6.47
C SER A 171 -0.43 -20.23 5.74
N ALA A 172 0.04 -20.01 4.50
CA ALA A 172 -0.47 -18.97 3.62
C ALA A 172 -1.99 -19.07 3.41
N GLU A 173 -2.51 -20.29 3.27
CA GLU A 173 -3.95 -20.54 3.12
C GLU A 173 -4.72 -20.14 4.39
N SER A 174 -4.23 -20.51 5.58
CA SER A 174 -4.88 -20.12 6.83
C SER A 174 -4.82 -18.61 7.06
N LEU A 175 -3.74 -17.95 6.66
CA LEU A 175 -3.63 -16.48 6.71
C LEU A 175 -4.70 -15.83 5.82
N ASP A 176 -4.81 -16.28 4.57
CA ASP A 176 -5.79 -15.75 3.62
C ASP A 176 -7.23 -16.00 4.11
N GLN A 177 -7.52 -17.21 4.62
CA GLN A 177 -8.82 -17.56 5.19
C GLN A 177 -9.16 -16.70 6.42
N HIS A 178 -8.24 -16.51 7.36
CA HIS A 178 -8.48 -15.67 8.54
C HIS A 178 -8.77 -14.22 8.17
N VAL A 179 -8.00 -13.66 7.23
CA VAL A 179 -8.21 -12.28 6.78
C VAL A 179 -9.54 -12.15 6.05
N ALA A 180 -9.85 -13.06 5.12
CA ALA A 180 -11.13 -13.06 4.41
C ALA A 180 -12.33 -13.14 5.38
N GLN A 181 -12.29 -14.06 6.36
CA GLN A 181 -13.33 -14.17 7.39
C GLN A 181 -13.46 -12.92 8.26
N ILE A 182 -12.35 -12.24 8.58
CA ILE A 182 -12.39 -10.98 9.31
C ILE A 182 -13.14 -9.91 8.52
N PHE A 183 -12.80 -9.73 7.24
CA PHE A 183 -13.41 -8.72 6.39
C PHE A 183 -14.90 -9.01 6.14
N GLU A 184 -15.25 -10.26 5.88
CA GLU A 184 -16.63 -10.73 5.74
C GLU A 184 -17.46 -10.37 6.98
N LYS A 185 -17.03 -10.83 8.17
CA LYS A 185 -17.76 -10.58 9.43
C LYS A 185 -17.84 -9.11 9.83
N VAL A 186 -16.95 -8.26 9.32
CA VAL A 186 -17.01 -6.81 9.53
C VAL A 186 -18.04 -6.22 8.58
N ALA A 187 -18.00 -6.59 7.29
CA ALA A 187 -18.93 -6.12 6.29
C ALA A 187 -20.39 -6.50 6.62
N GLU A 188 -20.64 -7.75 7.04
CA GLU A 188 -21.95 -8.21 7.52
C GLU A 188 -22.49 -7.36 8.68
N SER A 189 -21.63 -6.97 9.62
CA SER A 189 -22.04 -6.17 10.77
C SER A 189 -22.48 -4.76 10.40
N PHE A 190 -21.96 -4.21 9.29
CA PHE A 190 -22.41 -2.93 8.75
C PHE A 190 -23.64 -3.05 7.85
N ALA A 191 -23.87 -4.19 7.22
CA ALA A 191 -25.04 -4.42 6.35
C ALA A 191 -26.33 -4.71 7.14
N THR A 192 -26.22 -5.10 8.41
CA THR A 192 -27.35 -5.43 9.29
C THR A 192 -27.86 -4.21 10.09
N THR A 193 -27.22 -3.05 9.93
CA THR A 193 -27.59 -1.77 10.58
C THR A 193 -28.23 -0.83 9.56
#